data_AF-T1XDD5-F1
#
_entry.id   AF-T1XDD5-F1
#
_cell.length_a   1.000
_cell.length_b   1.000
_cell.length_c   1.000
_cell.angle_alpha   90.00
_cell.angle_beta   90.00
_cell.angle_gamma   90.00
#
_symmetry.space_group_name_H-M   'P 1'
#
loop_
_entity.id
_entity.type
_entity.pdbx_description
1 polymer ?
#
loop_
_entity_poly.entity_id
_entity_poly.type
_entity_poly.pdbx_seq_one_letter_code
_entity_poly.pdbx_strand_id
1 'polypeptide(L)'
;MRLLLLRRALLLLCLSAAGLSHAACESGLAERMHAKLYPNRPLDERLAACKLWPAFAGRSIVVLPVPRETSSTGAKVFDLEVLLIQRPDNGNTERDTVIGRIFQPEALDEDSATAIQDIRIDTSRYVLSSDTRAFGLRVRYRGTAPGSTVASETIRLYVHHGNKLRQVLQEVELDHDSGEWDSTCTGHFEQLRTMLSVGKSTGNGYADLQLSRTVMQSRAQMQEDQGCTEKAMPARFNTVTLRYDGERYRVPKSLKPQMP
;
A
#
# COMPACT_ATOMS: atom_id res chain seq x y z
N MET A 1 -6.02 21.78 -59.91
CA MET A 1 -5.11 20.85 -59.22
C MET A 1 -4.66 21.49 -57.91
N ARG A 2 -5.27 21.10 -56.78
CA ARG A 2 -4.77 21.19 -55.39
C ARG A 2 -5.85 20.64 -54.45
N LEU A 3 -5.73 19.35 -54.14
CA LEU A 3 -6.47 18.67 -53.08
C LEU A 3 -5.97 19.21 -51.73
N LEU A 4 -6.86 19.74 -50.90
CA LEU A 4 -6.60 20.00 -49.49
C LEU A 4 -7.30 18.91 -48.67
N LEU A 5 -6.49 17.97 -48.16
CA LEU A 5 -6.92 16.94 -47.23
C LEU A 5 -7.31 17.57 -45.90
N LEU A 6 -8.60 17.49 -45.55
CA LEU A 6 -9.08 17.78 -44.19
C LEU A 6 -8.70 16.60 -43.28
N ARG A 7 -7.68 16.80 -42.43
CA ARG A 7 -7.31 15.86 -41.37
C ARG A 7 -8.43 15.78 -40.34
N ARG A 8 -9.07 14.62 -40.22
CA ARG A 8 -9.96 14.28 -39.10
C ARG A 8 -9.11 14.19 -37.82
N ALA A 9 -9.27 15.16 -36.92
CA ALA A 9 -8.75 15.07 -35.56
C ALA A 9 -9.70 14.17 -34.76
N LEU A 10 -9.28 12.94 -34.49
CA LEU A 10 -9.96 12.03 -33.57
C LEU A 10 -9.55 12.42 -32.15
N LEU A 11 -10.40 13.16 -31.43
CA LEU A 11 -10.24 13.37 -29.99
C LEU A 11 -10.47 12.02 -29.29
N LEU A 12 -9.38 11.35 -28.91
CA LEU A 12 -9.43 10.27 -27.93
C LEU A 12 -9.72 10.89 -26.56
N LEU A 13 -10.97 10.76 -26.10
CA LEU A 13 -11.30 10.91 -24.69
C LEU A 13 -10.53 9.81 -23.92
N CYS A 14 -9.41 10.16 -23.33
CA CYS A 14 -8.83 9.39 -22.24
C CYS A 14 -9.79 9.48 -21.05
N LEU A 15 -10.69 8.50 -20.91
CA LEU A 15 -11.36 8.27 -19.62
C LEU A 15 -10.27 7.90 -18.61
N SER A 16 -9.88 8.88 -17.79
CA SER A 16 -9.11 8.69 -16.58
C SER A 16 -9.85 7.71 -15.68
N ALA A 17 -9.36 6.48 -15.57
CA ALA A 17 -9.88 5.42 -14.71
C ALA A 17 -9.57 5.67 -13.21
N ALA A 18 -9.58 6.93 -12.78
CA ALA A 18 -9.43 7.33 -11.39
C ALA A 18 -10.83 7.58 -10.80
N GLY A 19 -11.53 6.54 -10.35
CA GLY A 19 -12.86 6.74 -9.76
C GLY A 19 -13.50 5.56 -9.04
N LEU A 20 -13.11 4.32 -9.32
CA LEU A 20 -13.81 3.16 -8.72
C LEU A 20 -13.37 2.82 -7.29
N SER A 21 -12.18 3.28 -6.86
CA SER A 21 -11.69 3.00 -5.48
C SER A 21 -12.28 3.94 -4.43
N HIS A 22 -12.60 5.20 -4.76
CA HIS A 22 -13.21 6.13 -3.80
C HIS A 22 -14.72 5.87 -3.62
N ALA A 23 -15.43 5.53 -4.71
CA ALA A 23 -16.88 5.32 -4.70
C ALA A 23 -17.37 4.23 -3.72
N ALA A 24 -16.55 3.24 -3.38
CA ALA A 24 -16.93 2.17 -2.45
C ALA A 24 -17.05 2.67 -1.00
N CYS A 25 -16.12 3.51 -0.54
CA CYS A 25 -16.21 4.14 0.78
C CYS A 25 -17.17 5.32 0.78
N GLU A 26 -17.33 6.06 -0.32
CA GLU A 26 -18.33 7.14 -0.45
C GLU A 26 -19.77 6.66 -0.18
N SER A 27 -20.03 5.36 -0.32
CA SER A 27 -21.32 4.76 0.06
C SER A 27 -21.56 4.63 1.57
N GLY A 28 -20.63 5.05 2.44
CA GLY A 28 -20.71 4.92 3.90
C GLY A 28 -20.41 3.51 4.43
N LEU A 29 -19.79 2.65 3.61
CA LEU A 29 -19.58 1.23 3.95
C LEU A 29 -18.64 1.06 5.15
N ALA A 30 -17.55 1.82 5.19
CA ALA A 30 -16.57 1.74 6.27
C ALA A 30 -17.21 2.12 7.62
N GLU A 31 -17.94 3.22 7.64
CA GLU A 31 -18.62 3.79 8.79
C GLU A 31 -19.70 2.85 9.32
N ARG A 32 -20.52 2.26 8.42
CA ARG A 32 -21.52 1.26 8.83
C ARG A 32 -20.89 0.01 9.43
N MET A 33 -19.81 -0.49 8.82
CA MET A 33 -19.11 -1.66 9.35
C MET A 33 -18.44 -1.35 10.69
N HIS A 34 -17.81 -0.18 10.81
CA HIS A 34 -17.22 0.30 12.05
C HIS A 34 -18.27 0.46 13.15
N ALA A 35 -19.38 1.16 12.91
CA ALA A 35 -20.45 1.36 13.89
C ALA A 35 -21.04 0.03 14.39
N LYS A 36 -21.09 -1.00 13.53
CA LYS A 36 -21.55 -2.34 13.89
C LYS A 36 -20.54 -3.11 14.76
N LEU A 37 -19.24 -2.98 14.48
CA LEU A 37 -18.19 -3.79 15.11
C LEU A 37 -17.56 -3.12 16.33
N TYR A 38 -17.43 -1.79 16.30
CA TYR A 38 -16.71 -0.97 17.27
C TYR A 38 -17.48 0.32 17.63
N PRO A 39 -18.75 0.22 18.09
CA PRO A 39 -19.59 1.40 18.33
C PRO A 39 -19.02 2.40 19.35
N ASN A 40 -18.13 1.94 20.23
CA ASN A 40 -17.55 2.73 21.32
C ASN A 40 -16.10 3.12 21.08
N ARG A 41 -15.57 2.95 19.86
CA ARG A 41 -14.21 3.37 19.50
C ARG A 41 -14.27 4.40 18.39
N PRO A 42 -13.29 5.31 18.29
CA PRO A 42 -13.17 6.21 17.14
C PRO A 42 -12.73 5.45 15.87
N LEU A 43 -13.17 5.92 14.71
CA LEU A 43 -12.64 5.53 13.39
C LEU A 43 -11.77 6.67 12.86
N ASP A 44 -10.59 6.38 12.32
CA ASP A 44 -9.88 7.35 11.48
C ASP A 44 -10.44 7.27 10.05
N GLU A 45 -11.47 8.05 9.77
CA GLU A 45 -12.16 8.07 8.45
C GLU A 45 -11.23 8.47 7.31
N ARG A 46 -10.20 9.30 7.57
CA ARG A 46 -9.21 9.71 6.56
C ARG A 46 -8.36 8.53 6.11
N LEU A 47 -8.09 7.57 7.00
CA LEU A 47 -7.30 6.38 6.71
C LEU A 47 -8.15 5.15 6.37
N ALA A 48 -9.47 5.20 6.54
CA ALA A 48 -10.36 4.12 6.14
C ALA A 48 -10.30 3.88 4.63
N ALA A 49 -10.33 2.61 4.21
CA ALA A 49 -10.24 2.25 2.80
C ALA A 49 -11.24 1.15 2.42
N CYS A 50 -11.85 1.28 1.24
CA CYS A 50 -12.79 0.32 0.68
C CYS A 50 -12.44 0.08 -0.78
N LYS A 51 -12.52 -1.16 -1.24
CA LYS A 51 -12.30 -1.47 -2.66
C LYS A 51 -13.01 -2.74 -3.07
N LEU A 52 -13.65 -2.73 -4.22
CA LEU A 52 -14.12 -3.96 -4.86
C LEU A 52 -12.94 -4.90 -5.11
N TRP A 53 -13.13 -6.20 -4.92
CA TRP A 53 -12.12 -7.20 -5.23
C TRP A 53 -12.43 -7.85 -6.58
N PRO A 54 -11.79 -7.43 -7.69
CA PRO A 54 -12.24 -7.79 -9.04
C PRO A 54 -12.15 -9.30 -9.34
N ALA A 55 -11.39 -10.03 -8.54
CA ALA A 55 -11.29 -11.48 -8.60
C ALA A 55 -12.60 -12.20 -8.25
N PHE A 56 -13.53 -11.55 -7.56
CA PHE A 56 -14.75 -12.16 -7.04
C PHE A 56 -15.94 -11.20 -7.13
N ALA A 57 -16.99 -11.61 -7.85
CA ALA A 57 -18.19 -10.80 -8.02
C ALA A 57 -18.84 -10.44 -6.67
N GLY A 58 -19.23 -9.17 -6.53
CA GLY A 58 -19.87 -8.65 -5.33
C GLY A 58 -18.99 -8.59 -4.08
N ARG A 59 -17.69 -8.96 -4.16
CA ARG A 59 -16.79 -8.88 -3.01
C ARG A 59 -16.13 -7.51 -2.91
N SER A 60 -16.06 -7.03 -1.68
CA SER A 60 -15.31 -5.82 -1.32
C SER A 60 -14.38 -6.10 -0.16
N ILE A 61 -13.26 -5.39 -0.14
CA ILE A 61 -12.33 -5.32 0.98
C ILE A 61 -12.59 -4.00 1.69
N VAL A 62 -12.67 -4.02 3.02
CA VAL A 62 -12.81 -2.84 3.87
C VAL A 62 -11.72 -2.87 4.93
N VAL A 63 -11.08 -1.72 5.15
CA VAL A 63 -10.02 -1.53 6.13
C VAL A 63 -10.44 -0.41 7.08
N LEU A 64 -10.45 -0.69 8.37
CA LEU A 64 -10.87 0.24 9.42
C LEU A 64 -9.70 0.45 10.39
N PRO A 65 -8.98 1.58 10.30
CA PRO A 65 -7.99 1.99 11.28
C PRO A 65 -8.68 2.57 12.51
N VAL A 66 -8.48 1.93 13.66
CA VAL A 66 -9.12 2.29 14.91
C VAL A 66 -8.04 2.81 15.86
N PRO A 67 -7.92 4.14 16.04
CA PRO A 67 -6.91 4.69 16.92
C PRO A 67 -7.09 4.19 18.35
N ARG A 68 -5.96 4.00 19.02
CA ARG A 68 -5.89 3.77 20.46
C ARG A 68 -5.75 5.11 21.18
N GLU A 69 -6.08 5.14 22.46
CA GLU A 69 -5.71 6.29 23.29
C GLU A 69 -4.20 6.50 23.20
N THR A 70 -3.80 7.75 22.97
CA THR A 70 -2.41 8.11 22.72
C THR A 70 -1.55 7.69 23.92
N SER A 71 -0.47 6.97 23.66
CA SER A 71 0.47 6.58 24.70
C SER A 71 1.16 7.82 25.28
N SER A 72 1.73 7.70 26.48
CA SER A 72 2.54 8.75 27.12
C SER A 72 3.74 9.23 26.29
N THR A 73 4.11 8.48 25.25
CA THR A 73 5.20 8.80 24.30
C THR A 73 4.77 9.69 23.13
N GLY A 74 3.47 10.01 23.00
CA GLY A 74 2.94 10.84 21.90
C GLY A 74 2.82 10.11 20.55
N ALA A 75 3.15 8.82 20.49
CA ALA A 75 2.94 7.98 19.32
C ALA A 75 1.45 7.68 19.13
N LYS A 76 0.96 7.80 17.89
CA LYS A 76 -0.42 7.40 17.56
C LYS A 76 -0.40 5.98 17.05
N VAL A 77 -1.06 5.09 17.77
CA VAL A 77 -1.12 3.67 17.45
C VAL A 77 -2.53 3.33 16.98
N PHE A 78 -2.63 2.53 15.92
CA PHE A 78 -3.89 2.08 15.34
C PHE A 78 -3.98 0.56 15.44
N ASP A 79 -5.08 0.09 16.00
CA ASP A 79 -5.52 -1.26 15.68
C ASP A 79 -6.13 -1.26 14.27
N LEU A 80 -6.05 -2.39 13.58
CA LEU A 80 -6.54 -2.50 12.21
C LEU A 80 -7.53 -3.64 12.08
N GLU A 81 -8.73 -3.33 11.63
CA GLU A 81 -9.71 -4.33 11.19
C GLU A 81 -9.71 -4.42 9.67
N VAL A 82 -9.50 -5.62 9.12
CA VAL A 82 -9.62 -5.89 7.70
C VAL A 82 -10.76 -6.87 7.45
N LEU A 83 -11.71 -6.48 6.63
CA LEU A 83 -12.95 -7.20 6.34
C LEU A 83 -13.03 -7.59 4.87
N LEU A 84 -13.64 -8.75 4.63
CA LEU A 84 -14.21 -9.12 3.35
C LEU A 84 -15.72 -9.10 3.43
N ILE A 85 -16.30 -8.32 2.54
CA ILE A 85 -17.74 -8.10 2.45
C ILE A 85 -18.25 -8.79 1.19
N GLN A 86 -19.33 -9.54 1.31
CA GLN A 86 -20.11 -10.03 0.17
C GLN A 86 -21.39 -9.21 0.05
N ARG A 87 -21.51 -8.52 -1.08
CA ARG A 87 -22.74 -7.86 -1.51
C ARG A 87 -23.66 -8.88 -2.20
N PRO A 88 -24.97 -8.87 -1.92
CA PRO A 88 -25.92 -9.67 -2.69
C PRO A 88 -26.03 -9.19 -4.14
N ASP A 89 -26.41 -10.10 -5.03
CA ASP A 89 -26.47 -9.87 -6.48
C ASP A 89 -27.48 -8.78 -6.90
N ASN A 90 -28.44 -8.46 -6.03
CA ASN A 90 -29.40 -7.37 -6.25
C ASN A 90 -28.83 -5.96 -5.96
N GLY A 91 -27.57 -5.86 -5.54
CA GLY A 91 -26.89 -4.59 -5.27
C GLY A 91 -27.29 -3.90 -3.96
N ASN A 92 -28.15 -4.50 -3.13
CA ASN A 92 -28.58 -3.90 -1.88
C ASN A 92 -27.44 -3.85 -0.85
N THR A 93 -26.93 -2.65 -0.59
CA THR A 93 -25.82 -2.38 0.33
C THR A 93 -26.16 -2.55 1.81
N GLU A 94 -27.44 -2.58 2.17
CA GLU A 94 -27.89 -2.82 3.56
C GLU A 94 -27.75 -4.31 3.95
N ARG A 95 -27.66 -5.18 2.96
CA ARG A 95 -27.51 -6.64 3.13
C ARG A 95 -26.08 -7.11 2.91
N ASP A 96 -25.11 -6.20 2.94
CA ASP A 96 -23.69 -6.53 2.92
C ASP A 96 -23.34 -7.45 4.11
N THR A 97 -22.71 -8.60 3.82
CA THR A 97 -22.35 -9.62 4.82
C THR A 97 -20.84 -9.72 5.00
N VAL A 98 -20.37 -9.83 6.24
CA VAL A 98 -18.94 -10.07 6.54
C VAL A 98 -18.67 -11.56 6.34
N ILE A 99 -17.92 -11.91 5.29
CA ILE A 99 -17.58 -13.30 4.96
C ILE A 99 -16.18 -13.71 5.42
N GLY A 100 -15.33 -12.73 5.78
CA GLY A 100 -14.02 -12.96 6.35
C GLY A 100 -13.55 -11.71 7.08
N ARG A 101 -12.79 -11.89 8.17
CA ARG A 101 -12.24 -10.77 8.92
C ARG A 101 -10.94 -11.13 9.63
N ILE A 102 -10.14 -10.12 9.94
CA ILE A 102 -8.97 -10.21 10.82
C ILE A 102 -8.83 -8.89 11.57
N PHE A 103 -8.69 -8.99 12.89
CA PHE A 103 -8.34 -7.87 13.77
C PHE A 103 -6.86 -7.96 14.11
N GLN A 104 -6.14 -6.85 13.96
CA GLN A 104 -4.71 -6.77 14.21
C GLN A 104 -4.46 -5.64 15.20
N PRO A 105 -4.18 -5.95 16.48
CA PRO A 105 -3.85 -4.90 17.44
C PRO A 105 -2.51 -4.27 17.10
N GLU A 106 -2.40 -2.95 17.30
CA GLU A 106 -1.14 -2.19 17.15
C GLU A 106 -0.47 -2.46 15.79
N ALA A 107 -1.29 -2.53 14.75
CA ALA A 107 -0.84 -2.94 13.43
C ALA A 107 -0.10 -1.83 12.67
N LEU A 108 -0.40 -0.58 13.03
CA LEU A 108 0.17 0.64 12.45
C LEU A 108 0.45 1.64 13.56
N ASP A 109 1.50 2.42 13.38
CA ASP A 109 1.89 3.50 14.27
C ASP A 109 2.38 4.72 13.48
N GLU A 110 2.20 5.89 14.08
CA GLU A 110 2.85 7.15 13.71
C GLU A 110 3.78 7.54 14.85
N ASP A 111 4.98 7.97 14.52
CA ASP A 111 5.98 8.43 15.48
C ASP A 111 6.31 9.92 15.29
N SER A 112 7.35 10.38 16.00
CA SER A 112 7.75 11.79 15.91
C SER A 112 8.30 12.20 14.54
N ALA A 113 8.82 11.25 13.75
CA ALA A 113 9.45 11.50 12.47
C ALA A 113 8.50 11.28 11.28
N THR A 114 7.53 10.38 11.42
CA THR A 114 6.68 9.92 10.31
C THR A 114 5.20 9.81 10.69
N ALA A 115 4.33 10.19 9.76
CA ALA A 115 2.88 10.06 9.88
C ALA A 115 2.30 9.28 8.69
N ILE A 116 1.20 8.57 8.91
CA ILE A 116 0.50 7.82 7.88
C ILE A 116 -0.23 8.82 6.98
N GLN A 117 0.18 8.86 5.73
CA GLN A 117 -0.44 9.67 4.69
C GLN A 117 -1.74 9.05 4.19
N ASP A 118 -1.70 7.78 3.78
CA ASP A 118 -2.85 7.04 3.27
C ASP A 118 -2.71 5.52 3.48
N ILE A 119 -3.86 4.85 3.43
CA ILE A 119 -3.96 3.39 3.36
C ILE A 119 -4.71 3.03 2.08
N ARG A 120 -4.17 2.09 1.32
CA ARG A 120 -4.71 1.69 0.01
C ARG A 120 -4.83 0.18 -0.10
N ILE A 121 -5.90 -0.26 -0.74
CA ILE A 121 -6.10 -1.68 -1.05
C ILE A 121 -5.53 -1.96 -2.45
N ASP A 122 -4.58 -2.88 -2.53
CA ASP A 122 -3.97 -3.36 -3.76
C ASP A 122 -4.63 -4.65 -4.22
N THR A 123 -5.36 -4.59 -5.34
CA THR A 123 -6.03 -5.75 -5.95
C THR A 123 -5.29 -6.22 -7.21
N SER A 124 -3.98 -6.00 -7.29
CA SER A 124 -3.12 -6.55 -8.33
C SER A 124 -3.23 -8.07 -8.41
N ARG A 125 -2.68 -8.65 -9.49
CA ARG A 125 -2.86 -10.08 -9.82
C ARG A 125 -1.99 -11.00 -8.94
N TYR A 126 -2.27 -11.06 -7.64
CA TYR A 126 -1.62 -11.98 -6.69
C TYR A 126 -2.30 -13.36 -6.69
N VAL A 127 -2.21 -14.07 -7.82
CA VAL A 127 -2.75 -15.44 -7.94
C VAL A 127 -1.74 -16.42 -7.33
N LEU A 128 -1.97 -16.82 -6.07
CA LEU A 128 -1.03 -17.66 -5.32
C LEU A 128 -1.22 -19.15 -5.62
N SER A 129 -2.43 -19.58 -5.98
CA SER A 129 -2.74 -20.94 -6.45
C SER A 129 -3.92 -20.88 -7.42
N SER A 130 -4.39 -22.03 -7.91
CA SER A 130 -5.57 -22.11 -8.79
C SER A 130 -6.84 -21.56 -8.15
N ASP A 131 -6.95 -21.64 -6.83
CA ASP A 131 -8.12 -21.26 -6.03
C ASP A 131 -7.87 -20.07 -5.08
N THR A 132 -6.61 -19.70 -4.84
CA THR A 132 -6.25 -18.64 -3.90
C THR A 132 -5.72 -17.41 -4.61
N ARG A 133 -6.39 -16.28 -4.33
CA ARG A 133 -5.96 -14.95 -4.74
C ARG A 133 -5.76 -14.11 -3.49
N ALA A 134 -4.65 -13.38 -3.45
CA ALA A 134 -4.40 -12.42 -2.38
C ALA A 134 -4.84 -11.01 -2.80
N PHE A 135 -4.97 -10.13 -1.81
CA PHE A 135 -4.93 -8.69 -2.00
C PHE A 135 -3.88 -8.09 -1.07
N GLY A 136 -3.35 -6.93 -1.44
CA GLY A 136 -2.42 -6.17 -0.65
C GLY A 136 -3.10 -5.06 0.15
N LEU A 137 -2.52 -4.76 1.30
CA LEU A 137 -2.73 -3.52 2.02
C LEU A 137 -1.45 -2.69 1.91
N ARG A 138 -1.52 -1.55 1.24
CA ARG A 138 -0.43 -0.58 1.15
C ARG A 138 -0.63 0.53 2.17
N VAL A 139 0.44 0.89 2.86
CA VAL A 139 0.43 2.01 3.82
C VAL A 139 1.54 2.95 3.45
N ARG A 140 1.20 4.22 3.24
CA ARG A 140 2.15 5.25 2.85
C ARG A 140 2.42 6.18 4.03
N TYR A 141 3.68 6.44 4.30
CA TYR A 141 4.16 7.31 5.36
C TYR A 141 4.88 8.51 4.76
N ARG A 142 4.87 9.61 5.50
CA ARG A 142 5.61 10.84 5.16
C ARG A 142 6.27 11.45 6.39
N GLY A 143 7.37 12.14 6.17
CA GLY A 143 8.04 12.94 7.19
C GLY A 143 7.12 14.02 7.76
N THR A 144 7.21 14.24 9.07
CA THR A 144 6.42 15.26 9.80
C THR A 144 7.14 16.60 9.89
N ALA A 145 8.47 16.60 9.85
CA ALA A 145 9.27 17.82 9.95
C ALA A 145 9.12 18.73 8.71
N PRO A 146 9.07 20.06 8.88
CA PRO A 146 9.05 20.99 7.76
C PRO A 146 10.24 20.77 6.83
N GLY A 147 9.98 20.61 5.53
CA GLY A 147 11.02 20.34 4.52
C GLY A 147 11.55 18.91 4.51
N SER A 148 10.99 18.00 5.32
CA SER A 148 11.34 16.58 5.25
C SER A 148 11.00 15.99 3.88
N THR A 149 11.96 15.24 3.34
CA THR A 149 11.81 14.48 2.09
C THR A 149 11.52 13.00 2.35
N VAL A 150 11.40 12.62 3.64
CA VAL A 150 11.14 11.23 4.03
C VAL A 150 9.76 10.83 3.53
N ALA A 151 9.70 9.74 2.76
CA ALA A 151 8.47 9.07 2.39
C ALA A 151 8.72 7.57 2.28
N SER A 152 7.75 6.76 2.67
CA SER A 152 7.86 5.31 2.47
C SER A 152 6.50 4.71 2.17
N GLU A 153 6.52 3.55 1.53
CA GLU A 153 5.31 2.73 1.33
C GLU A 153 5.62 1.30 1.72
N THR A 154 4.72 0.68 2.46
CA THR A 154 4.79 -0.73 2.85
C THR A 154 3.65 -1.53 2.25
N ILE A 155 3.80 -2.86 2.21
CA ILE A 155 2.73 -3.79 1.82
C ILE A 155 2.62 -4.98 2.76
N ARG A 156 1.39 -5.37 3.09
CA ARG A 156 1.02 -6.67 3.67
C ARG A 156 0.12 -7.42 2.68
N LEU A 157 0.18 -8.75 2.60
CA LEU A 157 -0.75 -9.53 1.77
C LEU A 157 -1.69 -10.38 2.62
N TYR A 158 -2.95 -10.45 2.18
CA TYR A 158 -4.01 -11.21 2.82
C TYR A 158 -4.65 -12.17 1.83
N VAL A 159 -5.03 -13.35 2.33
CA VAL A 159 -5.81 -14.34 1.57
C VAL A 159 -7.10 -14.66 2.32
N HIS A 160 -8.13 -14.96 1.54
CA HIS A 160 -9.34 -15.55 2.07
C HIS A 160 -9.24 -17.08 1.97
N HIS A 161 -9.32 -17.76 3.11
CA HIS A 161 -9.30 -19.22 3.15
C HIS A 161 -10.43 -19.73 4.05
N GLY A 162 -11.38 -20.46 3.47
CA GLY A 162 -12.60 -20.86 4.14
C GLY A 162 -13.45 -19.65 4.53
N ASN A 163 -13.67 -19.45 5.83
CA ASN A 163 -14.38 -18.31 6.42
C ASN A 163 -13.44 -17.34 7.16
N LYS A 164 -12.12 -17.44 6.94
CA LYS A 164 -11.11 -16.64 7.64
C LYS A 164 -10.30 -15.80 6.66
N LEU A 165 -9.93 -14.61 7.14
CA LEU A 165 -8.89 -13.81 6.51
C LEU A 165 -7.56 -14.12 7.20
N ARG A 166 -6.51 -14.35 6.42
CA ARG A 166 -5.16 -14.60 6.94
C ARG A 166 -4.18 -13.63 6.30
N GLN A 167 -3.37 -12.97 7.13
CA GLN A 167 -2.18 -12.28 6.63
C GLN A 167 -1.10 -13.32 6.30
N VAL A 168 -0.71 -13.41 5.03
CA VAL A 168 0.29 -14.37 4.55
C VAL A 168 1.62 -13.72 4.25
N LEU A 169 1.67 -12.41 3.98
CA LEU A 169 2.91 -11.64 3.89
C LEU A 169 2.90 -10.57 4.98
N GLN A 170 3.88 -10.62 5.88
CA GLN A 170 4.14 -9.53 6.82
C GLN A 170 4.63 -8.29 6.09
N GLU A 171 4.66 -7.16 6.79
CA GLU A 171 5.03 -5.89 6.20
C GLU A 171 6.38 -5.93 5.47
N VAL A 172 6.36 -5.45 4.22
CA VAL A 172 7.52 -5.28 3.35
C VAL A 172 7.59 -3.84 2.88
N GLU A 173 8.77 -3.24 2.87
CA GLU A 173 9.02 -1.92 2.27
C GLU A 173 8.99 -2.01 0.75
N LEU A 174 8.01 -1.35 0.14
CA LEU A 174 7.91 -1.19 -1.30
C LEU A 174 8.79 -0.04 -1.77
N ASP A 175 8.58 1.14 -1.19
CA ASP A 175 9.28 2.36 -1.56
C ASP A 175 9.83 3.04 -0.31
N HIS A 176 10.98 3.70 -0.46
CA HIS A 176 11.55 4.58 0.55
C HIS A 176 12.30 5.71 -0.15
N ASP A 177 12.02 6.94 0.23
CA ASP A 177 12.71 8.15 -0.17
C ASP A 177 13.23 8.84 1.08
N SER A 178 14.49 9.23 1.09
CA SER A 178 15.08 10.05 2.14
C SER A 178 16.11 11.00 1.54
N GLY A 179 16.28 12.14 2.19
CA GLY A 179 17.10 13.23 1.70
C GLY A 179 17.43 14.21 2.79
N GLU A 180 18.71 14.49 2.94
CA GLU A 180 19.21 15.49 3.88
C GLU A 180 20.09 16.47 3.12
N TRP A 181 20.00 17.75 3.49
CA TRP A 181 20.90 18.80 3.04
C TRP A 181 21.44 19.58 4.24
N ASP A 182 22.59 20.22 4.08
CA ASP A 182 23.07 21.25 5.00
C ASP A 182 22.99 22.64 4.37
N SER A 183 23.33 23.67 5.16
CA SER A 183 23.35 25.06 4.71
C SER A 183 24.46 25.37 3.68
N THR A 184 25.33 24.40 3.39
CA THR A 184 26.46 24.52 2.46
C THR A 184 26.22 23.78 1.14
N CYS A 185 24.97 23.38 0.87
CA CYS A 185 24.57 22.61 -0.31
C CYS A 185 25.08 21.16 -0.35
N THR A 186 25.68 20.67 0.74
CA THR A 186 26.03 19.25 0.84
C THR A 186 24.77 18.47 1.16
N GLY A 187 24.41 17.53 0.30
CA GLY A 187 23.22 16.70 0.50
C GLY A 187 23.42 15.25 0.12
N HIS A 188 22.64 14.38 0.75
CA HIS A 188 22.61 12.94 0.51
C HIS A 188 21.17 12.50 0.32
N PHE A 189 20.91 11.77 -0.75
CA PHE A 189 19.58 11.26 -1.05
C PHE A 189 19.63 9.77 -1.35
N GLU A 190 18.60 9.06 -0.91
CA GLU A 190 18.39 7.64 -1.21
C GLU A 190 16.95 7.41 -1.67
N GLN A 191 16.82 6.58 -2.69
CA GLN A 191 15.55 6.13 -3.24
C GLN A 191 15.58 4.60 -3.40
N LEU A 192 14.67 3.91 -2.72
CA LEU A 192 14.37 2.50 -2.89
C LEU A 192 13.05 2.35 -3.65
N ARG A 193 13.04 1.45 -4.63
CA ARG A 193 11.82 0.96 -5.29
C ARG A 193 11.83 -0.56 -5.34
N THR A 194 10.74 -1.18 -4.90
CA THR A 194 10.58 -2.64 -4.85
C THR A 194 9.32 -3.06 -5.61
N MET A 195 9.49 -3.85 -6.65
CA MET A 195 8.39 -4.47 -7.38
C MET A 195 8.10 -5.85 -6.80
N LEU A 196 6.89 -6.05 -6.27
CA LEU A 196 6.38 -7.34 -5.82
C LEU A 196 5.59 -8.03 -6.94
N SER A 197 5.98 -9.26 -7.29
CA SER A 197 5.29 -10.10 -8.27
C SER A 197 5.14 -11.54 -7.78
N VAL A 198 4.24 -12.29 -8.41
CA VAL A 198 4.10 -13.73 -8.17
C VAL A 198 5.04 -14.48 -9.10
N GLY A 199 5.88 -15.34 -8.51
CA GLY A 199 6.82 -16.19 -9.22
C GLY A 199 6.16 -17.40 -9.88
N LYS A 200 6.96 -18.14 -10.67
CA LYS A 200 6.49 -19.36 -11.36
C LYS A 200 6.61 -20.62 -10.51
N SER A 201 7.52 -20.61 -9.54
CA SER A 201 7.74 -21.71 -8.61
C SER A 201 6.63 -21.74 -7.57
N THR A 202 6.25 -22.93 -7.12
CA THR A 202 5.22 -23.15 -6.11
C THR A 202 5.72 -24.12 -5.05
N GLY A 203 5.37 -23.88 -3.80
CA GLY A 203 5.70 -24.76 -2.69
C GLY A 203 4.68 -24.62 -1.56
N ASN A 204 4.41 -25.72 -0.86
CA ASN A 204 3.53 -25.74 0.32
C ASN A 204 2.14 -25.11 0.07
N GLY A 205 1.62 -25.20 -1.17
CA GLY A 205 0.29 -24.75 -1.55
C GLY A 205 0.23 -23.40 -2.29
N TYR A 206 1.24 -22.52 -2.16
CA TYR A 206 1.27 -21.22 -2.84
C TYR A 206 2.49 -21.02 -3.72
N ALA A 207 2.35 -20.14 -4.72
CA ALA A 207 3.44 -19.63 -5.54
C ALA A 207 4.42 -18.81 -4.70
N ASP A 208 5.69 -18.87 -5.05
CA ASP A 208 6.72 -18.00 -4.48
C ASP A 208 6.43 -16.54 -4.85
N LEU A 209 6.86 -15.60 -4.00
CA LEU A 209 6.82 -14.17 -4.32
C LEU A 209 8.22 -13.70 -4.73
N GLN A 210 8.29 -12.85 -5.73
CA GLN A 210 9.53 -12.25 -6.21
C GLN A 210 9.52 -10.74 -5.97
N LEU A 211 10.57 -10.25 -5.32
CA LEU A 211 10.75 -8.84 -5.02
C LEU A 211 11.99 -8.34 -5.75
N SER A 212 11.77 -7.49 -6.76
CA SER A 212 12.84 -6.88 -7.55
C SER A 212 13.08 -5.46 -7.03
N ARG A 213 14.27 -5.20 -6.49
CA ARG A 213 14.60 -3.94 -5.83
C ARG A 213 15.62 -3.15 -6.61
N THR A 214 15.40 -1.85 -6.65
CA THR A 214 16.33 -0.86 -7.19
C THR A 214 16.62 0.16 -6.09
N VAL A 215 17.89 0.39 -5.81
CA VAL A 215 18.36 1.44 -4.90
C VAL A 215 19.16 2.45 -5.70
N MET A 216 18.74 3.70 -5.65
CA MET A 216 19.41 4.85 -6.24
C MET A 216 19.89 5.76 -5.12
N GLN A 217 21.09 6.30 -5.27
CA GLN A 217 21.66 7.25 -4.32
C GLN A 217 22.21 8.43 -5.10
N SER A 218 22.18 9.61 -4.52
CA SER A 218 22.77 10.80 -5.11
C SER A 218 23.34 11.72 -4.04
N ARG A 219 24.24 12.60 -4.47
CA ARG A 219 24.88 13.59 -3.60
C ARG A 219 24.82 14.97 -4.23
N ALA A 220 24.40 15.95 -3.45
CA ALA A 220 24.46 17.36 -3.83
C ALA A 220 25.72 18.00 -3.25
N GLN A 221 26.35 18.87 -4.05
CA GLN A 221 27.50 19.69 -3.64
C GLN A 221 27.44 21.05 -4.32
N MET A 222 28.01 22.07 -3.67
CA MET A 222 28.23 23.39 -4.25
C MET A 222 29.29 23.33 -5.36
N GLN A 223 29.01 23.97 -6.49
CA GLN A 223 29.96 24.17 -7.59
C GLN A 223 30.67 25.53 -7.48
N GLU A 224 31.75 25.70 -8.25
CA GLU A 224 32.56 26.93 -8.26
C GLU A 224 31.76 28.17 -8.70
N ASP A 225 30.72 27.98 -9.50
CA ASP A 225 29.80 29.03 -9.97
C ASP A 225 28.69 29.37 -8.96
N GLN A 226 28.81 28.89 -7.71
CA GLN A 226 27.80 29.00 -6.65
C GLN A 226 26.48 28.28 -6.97
N GLY A 227 26.48 27.39 -7.97
CA GLY A 227 25.37 26.51 -8.29
C GLY A 227 25.36 25.25 -7.40
N CYS A 228 24.17 24.84 -6.97
CA CYS A 228 23.97 23.53 -6.34
C CYS A 228 23.75 22.45 -7.40
N THR A 229 24.53 21.37 -7.38
CA THR A 229 24.34 20.28 -8.35
C THR A 229 24.37 18.92 -7.70
N GLU A 230 23.35 18.13 -8.03
CA GLU A 230 23.20 16.75 -7.61
C GLU A 230 23.83 15.79 -8.62
N LYS A 231 24.60 14.83 -8.13
CA LYS A 231 25.20 13.75 -8.93
C LYS A 231 24.66 12.41 -8.47
N ALA A 232 24.00 11.69 -9.36
CA ALA A 232 23.53 10.33 -9.12
C ALA A 232 24.69 9.32 -9.14
N MET A 233 24.63 8.37 -8.21
CA MET A 233 25.50 7.19 -8.19
C MET A 233 24.89 6.07 -9.04
N PRO A 234 25.69 5.08 -9.48
CA PRO A 234 25.16 3.91 -10.17
C PRO A 234 24.10 3.18 -9.35
N ALA A 235 22.98 2.85 -9.99
CA ALA A 235 21.89 2.13 -9.34
C ALA A 235 22.31 0.70 -8.94
N ARG A 236 21.84 0.25 -7.78
CA ARG A 236 22.04 -1.10 -7.26
C ARG A 236 20.75 -1.91 -7.42
N PHE A 237 20.86 -3.12 -7.96
CA PHE A 237 19.72 -4.01 -8.20
C PHE A 237 19.86 -5.28 -7.38
N ASN A 238 18.78 -5.74 -6.77
CA ASN A 238 18.74 -7.07 -6.17
C ASN A 238 17.37 -7.73 -6.37
N THR A 239 17.32 -9.03 -6.20
CA THR A 239 16.08 -9.79 -6.24
C THR A 239 16.03 -10.74 -5.06
N VAL A 240 14.90 -10.73 -4.36
CA VAL A 240 14.63 -11.63 -3.23
C VAL A 240 13.44 -12.50 -3.60
N THR A 241 13.56 -13.81 -3.40
CA THR A 241 12.45 -14.75 -3.54
C THR A 241 11.97 -15.17 -2.17
N LEU A 242 10.69 -14.94 -1.87
CA LEU A 242 10.04 -15.43 -0.66
C LEU A 242 9.30 -16.71 -0.98
N ARG A 243 9.71 -17.79 -0.33
CA ARG A 243 9.06 -19.09 -0.43
C ARG A 243 7.98 -19.21 0.63
N TYR A 244 6.82 -19.73 0.25
CA TYR A 244 5.75 -19.98 1.20
C TYR A 244 6.09 -21.20 2.07
N ASP A 245 5.99 -21.06 3.39
CA ASP A 245 6.36 -22.13 4.33
C ASP A 245 5.19 -23.03 4.77
N GLY A 246 4.02 -22.84 4.16
CA GLY A 246 2.76 -23.50 4.55
C GLY A 246 1.87 -22.62 5.45
N GLU A 247 2.45 -21.61 6.10
CA GLU A 247 1.72 -20.67 6.96
C GLU A 247 1.80 -19.22 6.43
N ARG A 248 3.00 -18.77 6.05
CA ARG A 248 3.32 -17.40 5.63
C ARG A 248 4.57 -17.32 4.75
N TYR A 249 4.76 -16.18 4.10
CA TYR A 249 6.03 -15.76 3.52
C TYR A 249 6.87 -15.09 4.60
N ARG A 250 8.05 -15.66 4.91
CA ARG A 250 8.97 -15.11 5.90
C ARG A 250 9.70 -13.90 5.32
N VAL A 251 9.56 -12.74 5.95
CA VAL A 251 10.19 -11.51 5.49
C VAL A 251 11.60 -11.39 6.11
N PRO A 252 12.68 -11.45 5.31
CA PRO A 252 14.03 -11.19 5.79
C PRO A 252 14.19 -9.72 6.20
N LYS A 253 15.13 -9.44 7.10
CA LYS A 253 15.39 -8.08 7.61
C LYS A 253 15.59 -7.05 6.50
N SER A 254 16.24 -7.44 5.39
CA SER A 254 16.49 -6.54 4.26
C SER A 254 15.23 -6.00 3.59
N LEU A 255 14.09 -6.68 3.73
CA LEU A 255 12.81 -6.29 3.13
C LEU A 255 11.86 -5.58 4.10
N LYS A 256 12.20 -5.52 5.39
CA LYS A 256 11.39 -4.81 6.37
C LYS A 256 11.55 -3.30 6.19
N PRO A 257 10.54 -2.50 6.58
CA PRO A 257 10.67 -1.05 6.64
C PRO A 257 11.91 -0.65 7.41
N GLN A 258 12.67 0.29 6.86
CA GLN A 258 13.75 0.92 7.59
C GLN A 258 13.08 1.91 8.55
N MET A 259 13.07 1.58 9.85
CA MET A 259 12.71 2.57 10.86
C MET A 259 13.79 3.67 10.83
N PRO A 260 13.41 4.96 10.82
CA PRO A 260 14.36 6.05 10.99
C PRO A 260 15.17 5.92 12.28
#